data_AF-A0A7C0XTA9-F1
#
_entry.id   AF-A0A7C0XTA9-F1
#
_cell.length_a   1.000
_cell.length_b   1.000
_cell.length_c   1.000
_cell.angle_alpha   90.00
_cell.angle_beta   90.00
_cell.angle_gamma   90.00
#
_symmetry.space_group_name_H-M   'P 1'
#
loop_
_entity.id
_entity.type
_entity.pdbx_description
1 polymer ?
#
loop_
_entity_poly.entity_id
_entity_poly.type
_entity_poly.pdbx_seq_one_letter_code
_entity_poly.pdbx_strand_id
1 'polypeptide(L)'
;MTKTQLETLLIDILAEKISGKRIVYEDKAKMRLIRSGVSRGAFNRTLAQARINVIRSIYTVILLGYLGILDTPNLEPYLEIANKIKDYMEAYRNFWQENKKSRETLRILQMLQDEIKNELFNLSKSRAMKM
;
A
#
# COMPACT_ATOMS: atom_id res chain seq x y z
N MET A 1 -1.81 -9.33 -2.48
CA MET A 1 -0.38 -9.00 -2.60
C MET A 1 0.28 -9.20 -1.24
N THR A 2 1.49 -9.77 -1.17
CA THR A 2 2.19 -9.98 0.12
C THR A 2 3.05 -8.77 0.50
N LYS A 3 3.45 -8.66 1.78
CA LYS A 3 4.39 -7.62 2.26
C LYS A 3 5.69 -7.62 1.44
N THR A 4 6.24 -8.80 1.16
CA THR A 4 7.43 -9.00 0.33
C THR A 4 7.25 -8.48 -1.11
N GLN A 5 6.08 -8.71 -1.71
CA GLN A 5 5.77 -8.22 -3.06
C GLN A 5 5.65 -6.69 -3.06
N LEU A 6 4.97 -6.11 -2.08
CA LEU A 6 4.84 -4.66 -1.93
C LEU A 6 6.21 -3.99 -1.74
N GLU A 7 7.01 -4.51 -0.81
CA GLU A 7 8.37 -4.01 -0.55
C GLU A 7 9.22 -4.00 -1.83
N THR A 8 9.20 -5.10 -2.58
CA THR A 8 9.95 -5.25 -3.84
C THR A 8 9.48 -4.25 -4.89
N LEU A 9 8.16 -4.04 -5.01
CA LEU A 9 7.58 -3.07 -5.93
C LEU A 9 7.95 -1.64 -5.56
N LEU A 10 7.91 -1.29 -4.27
CA LEU A 10 8.30 0.04 -3.78
C LEU A 10 9.78 0.32 -4.05
N ILE A 11 10.67 -0.63 -3.81
CA ILE A 11 12.09 -0.50 -4.14
C ILE A 11 12.25 -0.23 -5.63
N ASP A 12 11.58 -0.99 -6.50
CA ASP A 12 11.71 -0.82 -7.94
C ASP A 12 11.27 0.57 -8.42
N ILE A 13 10.18 1.11 -7.86
CA ILE A 13 9.63 2.43 -8.19
C ILE A 13 10.47 3.58 -7.61
N LEU A 14 10.94 3.45 -6.37
CA LEU A 14 11.54 4.55 -5.62
C LEU A 14 13.06 4.63 -5.79
N ALA A 15 13.76 3.51 -6.00
CA ALA A 15 15.22 3.48 -6.01
C ALA A 15 15.82 4.45 -7.05
N GLU A 16 15.26 4.47 -8.26
CA GLU A 16 15.73 5.36 -9.33
C GLU A 16 15.26 6.80 -9.09
N LYS A 17 14.04 7.00 -8.60
CA LYS A 17 13.48 8.32 -8.29
C LYS A 17 14.29 9.05 -7.21
N ILE A 18 14.73 8.33 -6.18
CA ILE A 18 15.52 8.88 -5.08
C ILE A 18 16.98 9.08 -5.52
N SER A 19 17.55 8.12 -6.25
CA SER A 19 18.96 8.20 -6.63
C SER A 19 19.25 9.14 -7.81
N GLY A 20 18.23 9.58 -8.55
CA GLY A 20 18.39 10.42 -9.73
C GLY A 20 19.14 9.75 -10.90
N LYS A 21 19.36 8.43 -10.81
CA LYS A 21 20.05 7.62 -11.82
C LYS A 21 19.46 6.22 -11.88
N ARG A 22 19.71 5.54 -13.00
CA ARG A 22 19.32 4.14 -13.19
C ARG A 22 20.06 3.25 -12.19
N ILE A 23 19.33 2.36 -11.53
CA ILE A 23 19.89 1.38 -10.58
C ILE A 23 19.70 -0.01 -11.15
N VAL A 24 20.78 -0.79 -11.20
CA VAL A 24 20.71 -2.17 -11.68
C VAL A 24 19.96 -3.05 -10.67
N TYR A 25 19.27 -4.08 -11.17
CA TYR A 25 18.44 -4.95 -10.35
C TYR A 25 19.20 -5.68 -9.24
N GLU A 26 20.51 -5.89 -9.40
CA GLU A 26 21.33 -6.47 -8.35
C GLU A 26 21.40 -5.54 -7.12
N ASP A 27 21.58 -4.24 -7.33
CA ASP A 27 21.63 -3.27 -6.24
C ASP A 27 20.25 -3.02 -5.65
N LYS A 28 19.19 -3.02 -6.48
CA LYS A 28 17.81 -3.04 -5.98
C LYS A 28 17.54 -4.26 -5.09
N ALA A 29 18.09 -5.42 -5.43
CA ALA A 29 17.93 -6.64 -4.62
C ALA A 29 18.61 -6.55 -3.24
N LYS A 30 19.70 -5.79 -3.14
CA LYS A 30 20.39 -5.49 -1.87
C LYS A 30 19.61 -4.50 -0.98
N MET A 31 18.65 -3.75 -1.54
CA MET A 31 17.81 -2.80 -0.79
C MET A 31 16.64 -3.46 -0.04
N ARG A 32 16.44 -4.78 -0.19
CA ARG A 32 15.45 -5.51 0.62
C ARG A 32 15.78 -5.38 2.11
N LEU A 33 14.75 -5.25 2.95
CA LEU A 33 14.87 -5.05 4.41
C LEU A 33 15.52 -6.22 5.15
N ILE A 34 15.54 -7.42 4.54
CA ILE A 34 16.29 -8.54 5.09
C ILE A 34 17.79 -8.20 5.07
N ARG A 35 18.49 -8.48 6.18
CA ARG A 35 19.86 -7.96 6.44
C ARG A 35 20.87 -8.19 5.32
N SER A 36 20.78 -9.32 4.60
CA SER A 36 21.68 -9.68 3.50
C SER A 36 21.18 -9.25 2.11
N GLY A 37 20.03 -8.59 2.03
CA GLY A 37 19.27 -8.48 0.79
C GLY A 37 18.83 -9.84 0.24
N VAL A 38 18.48 -9.87 -1.04
CA VAL A 38 18.13 -11.11 -1.77
C VAL A 38 18.94 -11.21 -3.06
N SER A 39 18.97 -12.39 -3.67
CA SER A 39 19.57 -12.54 -5.00
C SER A 39 18.77 -11.79 -6.07
N ARG A 40 19.44 -11.35 -7.14
CA ARG A 40 18.79 -10.71 -8.30
C ARG A 40 17.64 -11.56 -8.86
N GLY A 41 17.82 -12.88 -8.93
CA GLY A 41 16.79 -13.79 -9.41
C GLY A 41 15.56 -13.84 -8.49
N ALA A 42 15.77 -13.87 -7.17
CA ALA A 42 14.68 -13.83 -6.20
C ALA A 42 13.92 -12.50 -6.27
N PHE A 43 14.63 -11.37 -6.34
CA PHE A 43 14.04 -10.05 -6.50
C PHE A 43 13.17 -9.98 -7.76
N ASN A 44 13.70 -10.38 -8.91
CA ASN A 44 12.98 -10.32 -10.18
C ASN A 44 11.72 -11.19 -10.19
N ARG A 45 11.76 -12.39 -9.62
CA ARG A 45 10.56 -13.24 -9.49
C ARG A 45 9.50 -12.59 -8.62
N THR A 46 9.89 -12.05 -7.47
CA THR A 46 8.94 -11.34 -6.58
C THR A 46 8.38 -10.09 -7.24
N LEU A 47 9.19 -9.33 -7.98
CA LEU A 47 8.75 -8.14 -8.71
C LEU A 47 7.74 -8.49 -9.81
N ALA A 48 8.01 -9.54 -10.57
CA ALA A 48 7.08 -10.03 -11.59
C ALA A 48 5.72 -10.43 -10.98
N GLN A 49 5.75 -11.17 -9.86
CA GLN A 49 4.53 -11.53 -9.12
C GLN A 49 3.78 -10.30 -8.59
N ALA A 50 4.50 -9.31 -8.06
CA ALA A 50 3.91 -8.06 -7.58
C ALA A 50 3.19 -7.32 -8.72
N ARG A 51 3.86 -7.15 -9.87
CA ARG A 51 3.28 -6.51 -11.06
C ARG A 51 2.04 -7.24 -11.59
N ILE A 52 2.09 -8.56 -11.69
CA ILE A 52 0.94 -9.38 -12.12
C ILE A 52 -0.24 -9.19 -11.15
N ASN A 53 0.02 -9.20 -9.84
CA ASN A 53 -1.03 -9.01 -8.85
C ASN A 53 -1.66 -7.61 -8.95
N VAL A 54 -0.86 -6.56 -9.13
CA VAL A 54 -1.38 -5.19 -9.32
C VAL A 54 -2.25 -5.12 -10.58
N ILE A 55 -1.78 -5.64 -11.71
CA ILE A 55 -2.54 -5.63 -12.97
C ILE A 55 -3.87 -6.36 -12.81
N ARG A 56 -3.86 -7.56 -12.20
CA ARG A 56 -5.08 -8.32 -11.92
C ARG A 56 -6.04 -7.55 -11.03
N SER A 57 -5.56 -6.93 -9.96
CA SER A 57 -6.40 -6.12 -9.08
C SER A 57 -7.02 -4.92 -9.80
N ILE A 58 -6.28 -4.25 -10.68
CA ILE A 58 -6.81 -3.15 -11.50
C ILE A 58 -7.94 -3.67 -12.41
N TYR A 59 -7.72 -4.79 -13.12
CA TYR A 59 -8.77 -5.39 -13.94
C TYR A 59 -9.99 -5.83 -13.14
N THR A 60 -9.80 -6.34 -11.92
CA THR A 60 -10.92 -6.63 -11.02
C THR A 60 -11.72 -5.38 -10.70
N VAL A 61 -11.07 -4.27 -10.31
CA VAL A 61 -11.76 -3.01 -10.01
C VAL A 61 -12.52 -2.49 -11.24
N ILE A 62 -11.89 -2.51 -12.41
CA ILE A 62 -12.54 -2.10 -13.68
C ILE A 62 -13.77 -2.97 -13.95
N LEU A 63 -13.64 -4.29 -13.80
CA LEU A 63 -14.75 -5.23 -14.03
C LEU A 63 -15.91 -4.98 -13.06
N LEU A 64 -15.63 -4.79 -11.78
CA LEU A 64 -16.65 -4.46 -10.79
C LEU A 64 -17.36 -3.15 -11.11
N GLY A 65 -16.62 -2.15 -11.61
CA GLY A 65 -17.19 -0.88 -12.06
C GLY A 65 -18.09 -1.05 -13.28
N TYR A 66 -17.63 -1.81 -14.28
CA TYR A 66 -18.40 -2.12 -15.48
C TYR A 66 -19.72 -2.86 -15.16
N LEU A 67 -19.71 -3.74 -14.16
CA LEU A 67 -20.90 -4.48 -13.71
C LEU A 67 -21.82 -3.66 -12.80
N GLY A 68 -21.48 -2.40 -12.48
CA GLY A 68 -22.25 -1.56 -11.54
C GLY A 68 -22.16 -2.03 -10.07
N ILE A 69 -21.24 -2.95 -9.75
CA ILE A 69 -21.11 -3.48 -8.38
C ILE A 69 -20.51 -2.41 -7.47
N LEU A 70 -19.61 -1.55 -7.99
CA LEU A 70 -19.01 -0.45 -7.23
C LEU A 70 -20.03 0.54 -6.65
N ASP A 71 -21.23 0.63 -7.25
CA ASP A 71 -22.31 1.53 -6.81
C ASP A 71 -23.22 0.89 -5.75
N THR A 72 -22.95 -0.36 -5.36
CA THR A 72 -23.74 -1.04 -4.32
C THR A 72 -23.33 -0.59 -2.92
N PRO A 73 -24.27 -0.47 -1.96
CA PRO A 73 -23.96 -0.11 -0.56
C PRO A 73 -22.96 -1.08 0.10
N ASN A 74 -22.84 -2.30 -0.42
CA ASN A 74 -21.91 -3.31 0.08
C ASN A 74 -20.43 -2.91 -0.08
N LEU A 75 -20.12 -1.98 -0.98
CA LEU A 75 -18.77 -1.47 -1.20
C LEU A 75 -18.48 -0.15 -0.49
N GLU A 76 -19.49 0.51 0.05
CA GLU A 76 -19.36 1.76 0.80
C GLU A 76 -18.33 1.68 1.94
N PRO A 77 -18.29 0.60 2.77
CA PRO A 77 -17.27 0.48 3.81
C PRO A 77 -15.83 0.40 3.28
N TYR A 78 -15.64 -0.16 2.07
CA TYR A 78 -14.33 -0.24 1.43
C TYR A 78 -13.89 1.10 0.82
N LEU A 79 -14.85 1.95 0.43
CA LEU A 79 -14.57 3.31 -0.04
C LEU A 79 -14.29 4.26 1.14
N GLU A 80 -15.05 4.15 2.22
CA GLU A 80 -14.83 4.91 3.45
C GLU A 80 -13.42 4.71 3.99
N ILE A 81 -12.99 3.45 4.12
CA ILE A 81 -11.65 3.15 4.61
C ILE A 81 -10.54 3.65 3.68
N ALA A 82 -10.78 3.67 2.36
CA ALA A 82 -9.85 4.24 1.40
C ALA A 82 -9.71 5.77 1.58
N ASN A 83 -10.82 6.46 1.84
CA ASN A 83 -10.81 7.89 2.17
C ASN A 83 -10.09 8.15 3.49
N LYS A 84 -10.34 7.37 4.55
CA LYS A 84 -9.61 7.49 5.83
C LYS A 84 -8.10 7.30 5.67
N ILE A 85 -7.67 6.35 4.83
CA ILE A 85 -6.24 6.16 4.51
C ILE A 85 -5.68 7.41 3.82
N LYS A 86 -6.42 8.01 2.89
CA LYS A 86 -6.02 9.26 2.23
C LYS A 86 -5.88 10.40 3.24
N ASP A 87 -6.85 10.59 4.12
CA ASP A 87 -6.84 11.65 5.15
C ASP A 87 -5.67 11.46 6.12
N TYR A 88 -5.40 10.21 6.54
CA TYR A 88 -4.23 9.88 7.35
C TYR A 88 -2.92 10.25 6.63
N MET A 89 -2.81 9.96 5.33
CA MET A 89 -1.62 10.31 4.54
C MET A 89 -1.44 11.82 4.39
N GLU A 90 -2.52 12.58 4.24
CA GLU A 90 -2.49 14.05 4.21
C GLU A 90 -2.06 14.63 5.56
N ALA A 91 -2.66 14.15 6.66
CA ALA A 91 -2.27 14.53 8.02
C ALA A 91 -0.79 14.21 8.31
N TYR A 92 -0.33 13.03 7.89
CA TYR A 92 1.06 12.61 8.03
C TYR A 92 2.01 13.51 7.22
N ARG A 93 1.65 13.87 5.98
CA ARG A 93 2.44 14.78 5.15
C ARG A 93 2.55 16.17 5.78
N ASN A 94 1.45 16.72 6.27
CA ASN A 94 1.42 18.04 6.93
C ASN A 94 2.30 18.02 8.19
N PHE A 95 2.21 16.96 9.00
CA PHE A 95 3.08 16.76 10.15
C PHE A 95 4.58 16.78 9.80
N TRP A 96 4.98 16.11 8.71
CA TRP A 96 6.37 16.10 8.25
C TRP A 96 6.84 17.44 7.68
N GLN A 97 5.96 18.19 7.01
CA GLN A 97 6.30 19.46 6.37
C GLN A 97 6.38 20.64 7.36
N GLU A 98 5.54 20.65 8.41
CA GLU A 98 5.42 21.83 9.27
C GLU A 98 6.47 21.93 10.39
N ASN A 99 7.39 20.97 10.55
CA ASN A 99 8.30 20.87 11.72
C ASN A 99 7.58 20.96 13.10
N LYS A 100 6.24 20.95 13.14
CA LYS A 100 5.41 20.92 14.32
C LYS A 100 5.38 19.50 14.87
N LYS A 101 6.49 19.09 15.49
CA LYS A 101 6.61 17.85 16.26
C LYS A 101 5.88 17.98 17.60
N SER A 102 4.59 18.35 17.58
CA SER A 102 3.78 18.34 18.80
C SER A 102 3.46 16.89 19.19
N ARG A 103 3.58 16.58 20.47
CA ARG A 103 3.16 15.28 21.04
C ARG A 103 1.68 15.01 20.78
N GLU A 104 0.87 16.05 20.68
CA GLU A 104 -0.56 15.95 20.40
C GLU A 104 -0.82 15.46 18.96
N THR A 105 -0.12 16.02 17.97
CA THR A 105 -0.24 15.60 16.57
C THR A 105 0.20 14.15 16.38
N LEU A 106 1.25 13.71 17.09
CA LEU A 106 1.66 12.30 17.10
C LEU A 106 0.58 11.37 17.66
N ARG A 107 -0.12 11.78 18.74
CA ARG A 107 -1.23 11.00 19.30
C ARG A 107 -2.40 10.90 18.33
N ILE A 108 -2.76 12.00 17.67
CA ILE A 108 -3.84 12.01 16.66
C ILE A 108 -3.49 11.05 15.51
N LEU A 109 -2.26 11.09 15.00
CA LEU A 109 -1.80 10.16 13.96
C LEU A 109 -1.88 8.69 14.41
N GLN A 110 -1.50 8.39 15.64
CA GLN A 110 -1.60 7.03 16.20
C GLN A 110 -3.06 6.58 16.31
N MET A 111 -3.95 7.44 16.80
CA MET A 111 -5.39 7.14 16.90
C MET A 111 -6.00 6.84 15.52
N LEU A 112 -5.72 7.68 14.52
CA LEU A 112 -6.18 7.46 13.14
C LEU A 112 -5.62 6.15 12.56
N GLN A 113 -4.35 5.86 12.81
CA GLN A 113 -3.73 4.62 12.36
C GLN A 113 -4.41 3.38 12.96
N ASP A 114 -4.72 3.42 14.25
CA ASP A 114 -5.34 2.29 14.93
C ASP A 114 -6.81 2.10 14.55
N GLU A 115 -7.54 3.20 14.31
CA GLU A 115 -8.88 3.15 13.72
C GLU A 115 -8.87 2.43 12.35
N ILE A 116 -7.98 2.85 11.44
CA ILE A 116 -7.84 2.23 10.11
C ILE A 116 -7.51 0.74 10.23
N LYS A 117 -6.59 0.35 11.13
CA LYS A 117 -6.24 -1.06 11.35
C LYS A 117 -7.43 -1.88 11.82
N ASN A 118 -8.18 -1.36 12.79
CA ASN A 118 -9.33 -2.06 13.36
C ASN A 118 -10.44 -2.25 12.32
N GLU A 119 -10.71 -1.23 11.53
CA GLU A 119 -11.71 -1.28 10.46
C GLU A 119 -11.30 -2.25 9.35
N LEU A 120 -10.03 -2.21 8.90
CA LEU A 120 -9.48 -3.17 7.93
C LEU A 120 -9.61 -4.61 8.46
N PHE A 121 -9.29 -4.82 9.74
CA PHE A 121 -9.41 -6.13 10.37
C PHE A 121 -10.86 -6.63 10.38
N ASN A 122 -11.81 -5.75 10.69
CA ASN A 122 -13.23 -6.09 10.68
C ASN A 122 -13.73 -6.39 9.26
N LEU A 123 -13.35 -5.59 8.27
CA LEU A 123 -13.67 -5.84 6.85
C LEU A 123 -13.06 -7.14 6.33
N SER A 124 -11.90 -7.55 6.84
CA SER A 124 -11.28 -8.83 6.47
C SER A 124 -11.97 -10.04 7.09
N LYS A 125 -12.66 -9.86 8.22
CA LYS A 125 -13.39 -10.91 8.94
C LYS A 125 -14.83 -11.04 8.51
N SER A 126 -15.47 -9.93 8.15
CA SER A 126 -16.79 -9.95 7.53
C SER A 126 -16.66 -10.85 6.30
N ARG A 127 -17.31 -12.03 6.32
CA ARG A 127 -17.28 -12.98 5.21
C ARG A 127 -17.49 -12.17 3.92
N ALA A 128 -16.50 -12.25 3.03
CA ALA A 128 -16.48 -11.67 1.70
C ALA A 128 -17.91 -11.55 1.15
N MET A 129 -18.30 -10.33 0.76
CA MET A 129 -19.55 -10.00 0.07
C MET A 129 -20.60 -11.12 0.18
N LYS A 130 -21.52 -11.03 1.16
CA LYS A 130 -22.78 -11.75 1.03
C LYS A 130 -23.51 -11.13 -0.17
N MET A 131 -23.19 -11.58 -1.38
CA MET A 131 -24.02 -11.39 -2.57
C MET A 131 -25.27 -12.23 -2.42
#